data_AF-A0A7Y3X8Q4-F1
#
_entry.id   AF-A0A7Y3X8Q4-F1
#
_cell.length_a   1.000
_cell.length_b   1.000
_cell.length_c   1.000
_cell.angle_alpha   90.00
_cell.angle_beta   90.00
_cell.angle_gamma   90.00
#
_symmetry.space_group_name_H-M   'P 1'
#
loop_
_entity.id
_entity.type
_entity.pdbx_description
1 polymer ?
#
loop_
_entity_poly.entity_id
_entity_poly.type
_entity_poly.pdbx_seq_one_letter_code
_entity_poly.pdbx_strand_id
1 'polypeptide(L)'
;MSTASWLLAIWAVFACLVWSLTYLRASQNLLSLQLLKQLQPQLPPNWPKLSVVIPACNEGDTLKQALTTLLQQDYPDLEIVLVNDRSTDDTSSVVDQMAAKDPRINPVHISHLPDGWLGKVHALHVATQKISGDWILFTDADVHFQPDVLRKTIALCLEQQLDHLIPN
;
A
#
# COMPACT_ATOMS: atom_id res chain seq x y z
N MET A 1 52.07 27.85 -6.74
CA MET A 1 50.65 27.63 -6.42
C MET A 1 50.43 27.97 -4.96
N SER A 2 49.39 28.76 -4.64
CA SER A 2 49.11 29.15 -3.24
C SER A 2 48.49 27.98 -2.47
N THR A 3 48.68 27.93 -1.16
CA THR A 3 48.02 26.96 -0.26
C THR A 3 46.49 26.94 -0.44
N ALA A 4 45.90 28.10 -0.74
CA ALA A 4 44.49 28.24 -1.07
C ALA A 4 44.06 27.43 -2.32
N SER A 5 44.90 27.38 -3.37
CA SER A 5 44.59 26.60 -4.57
C SER A 5 44.55 25.08 -4.32
N TRP A 6 45.39 24.58 -3.40
CA TRP A 6 45.38 23.17 -2.99
C TRP A 6 44.15 22.81 -2.16
N LEU A 7 43.74 23.69 -1.24
CA LEU A 7 42.53 23.49 -0.45
C LEU A 7 41.27 23.44 -1.33
N LEU A 8 41.17 24.34 -2.32
CA LEU A 8 40.07 24.34 -3.28
C LEU A 8 40.04 23.06 -4.13
N ALA A 9 41.19 22.56 -4.58
CA ALA A 9 41.27 21.32 -5.33
C ALA A 9 40.82 20.11 -4.50
N ILE A 10 41.23 20.03 -3.22
CA ILE A 10 40.80 18.96 -2.31
C ILE A 10 39.28 19.01 -2.08
N TRP A 11 38.71 20.21 -1.86
CA TRP A 11 37.27 20.38 -1.72
C TRP A 11 36.50 19.99 -2.98
N ALA A 12 37.01 20.33 -4.17
CA ALA A 12 36.39 19.96 -5.43
C ALA A 12 36.40 18.43 -5.63
N VAL A 13 37.52 17.76 -5.34
CA VAL A 13 37.62 16.30 -5.42
C VAL A 13 36.67 15.64 -4.42
N PHE A 14 36.62 16.14 -3.18
CA PHE A 14 35.70 15.63 -2.16
C PHE A 14 34.24 15.79 -2.57
N ALA A 15 33.85 16.97 -3.08
CA ALA A 15 32.49 17.20 -3.59
C ALA A 15 32.15 16.28 -4.75
N CYS A 16 33.07 16.09 -5.72
CA CYS A 16 32.88 15.15 -6.82
C CYS A 16 32.72 13.70 -6.34
N LEU A 17 33.50 13.28 -5.34
CA LEU A 17 33.35 11.94 -4.73
C LEU A 17 32.00 11.78 -4.04
N VAL A 18 31.55 12.77 -3.28
CA VAL A 18 30.21 12.76 -2.66
C VAL A 18 29.12 12.65 -3.73
N TRP A 19 29.15 13.50 -4.76
CA TRP A 19 28.14 13.50 -5.81
C TRP A 19 28.14 12.21 -6.64
N SER A 20 29.32 11.69 -7.01
CA SER A 20 29.43 10.42 -7.72
C SER A 20 28.90 9.24 -6.91
N LEU A 21 29.17 9.19 -5.59
CA LEU A 21 28.61 8.17 -4.71
C LEU A 21 27.08 8.28 -4.59
N THR A 22 26.54 9.50 -4.49
CA THR A 22 25.08 9.70 -4.47
C THR A 22 24.44 9.27 -5.79
N TYR A 23 25.05 9.59 -6.92
CA TYR A 23 24.58 9.19 -8.24
C TYR A 23 24.62 7.67 -8.43
N LEU A 24 25.68 7.00 -7.98
CA LEU A 24 25.79 5.54 -8.02
C LEU A 24 24.73 4.86 -7.15
N ARG A 25 24.46 5.37 -5.95
CA ARG A 25 23.37 4.86 -5.10
C ARG A 25 22.01 5.09 -5.75
N ALA A 26 21.77 6.28 -6.31
CA ALA A 26 20.52 6.60 -7.00
C ALA A 26 20.31 5.70 -8.23
N SER A 27 21.35 5.41 -9.01
CA SER A 27 21.26 4.55 -10.18
C SER A 27 21.03 3.08 -9.80
N GLN A 28 21.69 2.58 -8.75
CA GLN A 28 21.41 1.25 -8.18
C GLN A 28 19.97 1.13 -7.66
N ASN A 29 19.43 2.19 -7.04
CA ASN A 29 18.04 2.24 -6.59
C ASN A 29 17.06 2.26 -7.77
N LEU A 30 17.36 2.97 -8.86
CA LEU A 30 16.52 2.98 -10.07
C LEU A 30 16.50 1.61 -10.77
N LEU A 31 17.65 0.93 -10.85
CA LEU A 31 17.77 -0.42 -11.41
C LEU A 31 17.02 -1.45 -10.58
N SER A 32 17.07 -1.36 -9.25
CA SER A 32 16.36 -2.29 -8.36
C SER A 32 14.84 -2.13 -8.45
N LEU A 33 14.31 -0.92 -8.67
CA LEU A 33 12.87 -0.73 -8.93
C LEU A 33 12.39 -1.43 -10.21
N GLN A 34 13.22 -1.42 -11.27
CA GLN A 34 12.91 -2.16 -12.50
C GLN A 34 12.95 -3.68 -12.28
N LEU A 35 13.86 -4.15 -11.42
CA LEU A 35 13.97 -5.56 -11.06
C LEU A 35 12.76 -6.05 -10.24
N LEU A 36 12.22 -5.22 -9.33
CA LEU A 36 11.01 -5.54 -8.58
C LEU A 36 9.80 -5.81 -9.50
N LYS A 37 9.66 -5.07 -10.61
CA LYS A 37 8.62 -5.33 -11.63
C LYS A 37 8.79 -6.68 -12.34
N GLN A 38 10.00 -7.22 -12.36
CA GLN A 38 10.33 -8.50 -13.00
C GLN A 38 10.33 -9.67 -12.03
N LEU A 39 10.13 -9.44 -10.73
CA LEU A 39 10.06 -10.51 -9.76
C LEU A 39 8.87 -11.42 -10.06
N GLN A 40 9.17 -12.71 -10.20
CA GLN A 40 8.22 -13.79 -10.27
C GLN A 40 8.47 -14.67 -9.04
N PRO A 41 7.96 -14.27 -7.87
CA PRO A 41 8.17 -15.01 -6.64
C PRO A 41 7.54 -16.40 -6.74
N GLN A 42 8.10 -17.35 -6.00
CA GLN A 42 7.57 -18.71 -5.96
C GLN A 42 6.20 -18.72 -5.27
N LEU A 43 5.19 -19.28 -5.94
CA LEU A 43 3.85 -19.36 -5.36
C LEU A 43 3.85 -20.32 -4.17
N PRO A 44 3.37 -19.90 -3.00
CA PRO A 44 3.32 -20.75 -1.83
C PRO A 44 2.27 -21.87 -2.03
N PRO A 45 2.49 -23.06 -1.45
CA PRO A 45 1.52 -24.15 -1.50
C PRO A 45 0.25 -23.85 -0.69
N ASN A 46 0.37 -23.04 0.37
CA ASN A 46 -0.74 -22.59 1.22
C ASN A 46 -0.72 -21.06 1.24
N TRP A 47 -1.87 -20.44 0.96
CA TRP A 47 -2.03 -19.00 1.01
C TRP A 47 -2.48 -18.58 2.41
N PRO A 48 -1.78 -17.64 3.08
CA PRO A 48 -2.29 -17.05 4.30
C PRO A 48 -3.53 -16.21 3.98
N LYS A 49 -4.33 -15.91 4.98
CA LYS A 49 -5.48 -15.03 4.78
C LYS A 49 -5.01 -13.58 4.68
N LEU A 50 -5.50 -12.84 3.68
CA LEU A 50 -5.16 -11.44 3.47
C LEU A 50 -6.37 -10.55 3.76
N SER A 51 -6.18 -9.59 4.68
CA SER A 51 -7.17 -8.56 5.02
C SER A 51 -6.83 -7.25 4.34
N VAL A 52 -7.67 -6.79 3.41
CA VAL A 52 -7.52 -5.50 2.77
C VAL A 52 -8.42 -4.49 3.46
N VAL A 53 -7.84 -3.45 4.03
CA VAL A 53 -8.57 -2.39 4.75
C VAL A 53 -8.59 -1.12 3.90
N ILE A 54 -9.80 -0.64 3.62
CA ILE A 54 -10.04 0.54 2.77
C ILE A 54 -10.86 1.56 3.57
N PRO A 55 -10.25 2.61 4.13
CA PRO A 55 -11.01 3.74 4.64
C PRO A 55 -11.49 4.62 3.48
N ALA A 56 -12.75 5.05 3.54
CA ALA A 56 -13.37 5.93 2.56
C ALA A 56 -14.11 7.08 3.27
N CYS A 57 -13.88 8.32 2.83
CA CYS A 57 -14.58 9.50 3.33
C CYS A 57 -14.86 10.48 2.19
N ASN A 58 -16.11 10.54 1.73
CA ASN A 58 -16.53 11.32 0.56
C ASN A 58 -15.82 10.91 -0.76
N GLU A 59 -15.78 9.60 -1.02
CA GLU A 59 -15.02 8.98 -2.12
C GLU A 59 -15.91 8.03 -2.96
N GLY A 60 -17.22 8.25 -3.02
CA GLY A 60 -18.16 7.30 -3.62
C GLY A 60 -17.83 6.93 -5.08
N ASP A 61 -17.37 7.89 -5.89
CA ASP A 61 -17.02 7.63 -7.29
C ASP A 61 -15.67 6.95 -7.48
N THR A 62 -14.62 7.37 -6.76
CA THR A 62 -13.29 6.74 -6.82
C THR A 62 -13.34 5.33 -6.25
N LEU A 63 -14.10 5.12 -5.16
CA LEU A 63 -14.26 3.82 -4.52
C LEU A 63 -14.83 2.76 -5.47
N LYS A 64 -15.85 3.11 -6.27
CA LYS A 64 -16.41 2.18 -7.29
C LYS A 64 -15.34 1.69 -8.26
N GLN A 65 -14.48 2.61 -8.71
CA GLN A 65 -13.46 2.31 -9.72
C GLN A 65 -12.31 1.51 -9.11
N ALA A 66 -11.85 1.87 -7.91
CA ALA A 66 -10.82 1.15 -7.18
C ALA A 66 -11.24 -0.31 -6.89
N LEU A 67 -12.44 -0.48 -6.31
CA LEU A 67 -12.98 -1.82 -6.00
C LEU A 67 -13.13 -2.70 -7.23
N THR A 68 -13.44 -2.14 -8.40
CA THR A 68 -13.55 -2.93 -9.64
C THR A 68 -12.25 -3.70 -9.93
N THR A 69 -11.08 -3.08 -9.71
CA THR A 69 -9.78 -3.73 -9.92
C THR A 69 -9.36 -4.63 -8.76
N LEU A 70 -9.76 -4.29 -7.52
CA LEU A 70 -9.48 -5.11 -6.35
C LEU A 70 -10.28 -6.42 -6.36
N LEU A 71 -11.55 -6.38 -6.77
CA LEU A 71 -12.40 -7.58 -6.81
C LEU A 71 -11.99 -8.57 -7.92
N GLN A 72 -11.20 -8.12 -8.88
CA GLN A 72 -10.61 -8.95 -9.94
C GLN A 72 -9.32 -9.67 -9.52
N GLN A 73 -8.80 -9.42 -8.31
CA GLN A 73 -7.61 -10.11 -7.82
C GLN A 73 -7.88 -11.62 -7.67
N ASP A 74 -6.90 -12.42 -8.10
CA ASP A 74 -6.95 -13.89 -8.05
C ASP A 74 -6.42 -14.48 -6.72
N TYR A 75 -6.54 -13.71 -5.63
CA TYR A 75 -6.06 -14.13 -4.31
C TYR A 75 -7.01 -15.13 -3.63
N PRO A 76 -6.56 -16.33 -3.21
CA PRO A 76 -7.47 -17.40 -2.77
C PRO A 76 -8.26 -17.15 -1.49
N ASP A 77 -7.68 -16.50 -0.47
CA ASP A 77 -8.31 -16.26 0.83
C ASP A 77 -8.25 -14.76 1.19
N LEU A 78 -9.16 -14.01 0.57
CA LEU A 78 -9.21 -12.55 0.64
C LEU A 78 -10.44 -12.09 1.45
N GLU A 79 -10.19 -11.27 2.47
CA GLU A 79 -11.23 -10.47 3.13
C GLU A 79 -10.99 -8.97 2.86
N ILE A 80 -12.06 -8.21 2.69
CA ILE A 80 -12.00 -6.77 2.42
C ILE A 80 -12.83 -6.06 3.48
N VAL A 81 -12.21 -5.23 4.31
CA VAL A 81 -12.90 -4.37 5.26
C VAL A 81 -13.00 -2.98 4.68
N LEU A 82 -14.21 -2.60 4.29
CA LEU A 82 -14.50 -1.33 3.66
C LEU A 82 -15.16 -0.40 4.67
N VAL A 83 -14.48 0.68 5.02
CA VAL A 83 -14.91 1.60 6.08
C VAL A 83 -15.45 2.88 5.47
N ASN A 84 -16.72 3.18 5.71
CA ASN A 84 -17.29 4.50 5.51
C ASN A 84 -17.04 5.36 6.77
N ASP A 85 -16.16 6.36 6.67
CA ASP A 85 -15.80 7.25 7.78
C ASP A 85 -16.55 8.58 7.73
N ARG A 86 -17.80 8.59 8.25
CA ARG A 86 -18.63 9.80 8.38
C ARG A 86 -18.84 10.58 7.06
N SER A 87 -18.94 9.89 5.93
CA SER A 87 -19.21 10.54 4.64
C SER A 87 -20.57 11.25 4.59
N THR A 88 -20.64 12.30 3.79
CA THR A 88 -21.83 13.14 3.55
C THR A 88 -22.36 13.04 2.12
N ASP A 89 -21.62 12.37 1.23
CA ASP A 89 -21.99 12.07 -0.14
C ASP A 89 -22.63 10.66 -0.28
N ASP A 90 -22.60 10.07 -1.48
CA ASP A 90 -23.14 8.74 -1.74
C ASP A 90 -22.24 7.59 -1.25
N THR A 91 -21.05 7.85 -0.68
CA THR A 91 -20.07 6.82 -0.28
C THR A 91 -20.70 5.71 0.56
N SER A 92 -21.54 6.03 1.55
CA SER A 92 -22.19 5.00 2.38
C SER A 92 -23.02 4.04 1.54
N SER A 93 -23.78 4.56 0.58
CA SER A 93 -24.63 3.75 -0.31
C SER A 93 -23.77 2.87 -1.23
N VAL A 94 -22.63 3.39 -1.69
CA VAL A 94 -21.66 2.62 -2.47
C VAL A 94 -21.11 1.45 -1.67
N VAL A 95 -20.70 1.69 -0.43
CA VAL A 95 -20.19 0.65 0.48
C VAL A 95 -21.22 -0.46 0.65
N ASP A 96 -22.47 -0.11 0.97
CA ASP A 96 -23.56 -1.08 1.17
C ASP A 96 -23.84 -1.89 -0.11
N GLN A 97 -23.90 -1.22 -1.27
CA GLN A 97 -24.14 -1.88 -2.54
C GLN A 97 -23.02 -2.84 -2.95
N MET A 98 -21.77 -2.50 -2.66
CA MET A 98 -20.63 -3.36 -2.98
C MET A 98 -20.59 -4.57 -2.03
N ALA A 99 -20.84 -4.36 -0.73
CA ALA A 99 -20.95 -5.44 0.25
C ALA A 99 -22.09 -6.43 -0.09
N ALA A 100 -23.21 -5.94 -0.61
CA ALA A 100 -24.30 -6.81 -1.05
C ALA A 100 -23.95 -7.66 -2.29
N LYS A 101 -22.97 -7.23 -3.10
CA LYS A 101 -22.58 -7.91 -4.35
C LYS A 101 -21.44 -8.91 -4.16
N ASP A 102 -20.56 -8.68 -3.19
CA ASP A 102 -19.39 -9.53 -2.97
C ASP A 102 -19.26 -9.92 -1.49
N PRO A 103 -19.37 -11.23 -1.15
CA PRO A 103 -19.35 -11.68 0.23
C PRO A 103 -17.97 -11.53 0.91
N ARG A 104 -16.91 -11.21 0.15
CA ARG A 104 -15.59 -10.91 0.71
C ARG A 104 -15.56 -9.54 1.39
N ILE A 105 -16.52 -8.67 1.10
CA ILE A 105 -16.58 -7.29 1.64
C ILE A 105 -17.35 -7.27 2.96
N ASN A 106 -16.69 -6.80 4.01
CA ASN A 106 -17.25 -6.48 5.31
C ASN A 106 -17.39 -4.97 5.46
N PRO A 107 -18.61 -4.40 5.37
CA PRO A 107 -18.82 -2.97 5.48
C PRO A 107 -18.76 -2.50 6.94
N VAL A 108 -18.13 -1.34 7.16
CA VAL A 108 -18.01 -0.71 8.48
C VAL A 108 -18.40 0.75 8.37
N HIS A 109 -19.41 1.19 9.11
CA HIS A 109 -19.83 2.59 9.11
C HIS A 109 -19.45 3.22 10.45
N ILE A 110 -18.69 4.31 10.38
CA ILE A 110 -18.30 5.11 11.53
C ILE A 110 -19.16 6.39 11.50
N SER A 111 -19.93 6.60 12.57
CA SER A 111 -20.80 7.76 12.73
C SER A 111 -20.20 8.86 13.61
N HIS A 112 -19.16 8.55 14.39
CA HIS A 112 -18.56 9.46 15.38
C HIS A 112 -17.04 9.40 15.37
N LEU A 113 -16.36 10.54 15.56
CA LEU A 113 -14.91 10.62 15.77
C LEU A 113 -14.65 10.91 17.25
N PRO A 114 -14.02 10.01 18.01
CA PRO A 114 -13.66 10.30 19.39
C PRO A 114 -12.67 11.48 19.48
N ASP A 115 -12.76 12.26 20.55
CA ASP A 115 -11.86 13.39 20.79
C ASP A 115 -10.39 12.96 20.78
N GLY A 116 -9.53 13.76 20.14
CA GLY A 116 -8.10 13.49 20.01
C GLY A 116 -7.71 12.53 18.88
N TRP A 117 -8.67 11.98 18.13
CA TRP A 117 -8.38 11.14 16.96
C TRP A 117 -8.39 11.92 15.64
N LEU A 118 -7.58 11.43 14.68
CA LEU A 118 -7.68 11.83 13.28
C LEU A 118 -8.56 10.83 12.52
N GLY A 119 -9.38 11.32 11.58
CA GLY A 119 -10.40 10.52 10.87
C GLY A 119 -9.87 9.22 10.27
N LYS A 120 -8.95 9.30 9.30
CA LYS A 120 -8.37 8.12 8.63
C LYS A 120 -7.72 7.14 9.63
N VAL A 121 -6.97 7.65 10.60
CA VAL A 121 -6.29 6.81 11.61
C VAL A 121 -7.30 6.07 12.48
N HIS A 122 -8.38 6.74 12.89
CA HIS A 122 -9.48 6.11 13.62
C HIS A 122 -10.21 5.07 12.76
N ALA A 123 -10.46 5.36 11.48
CA ALA A 123 -11.08 4.42 10.56
C ALA A 123 -10.27 3.13 10.41
N LEU A 124 -8.95 3.25 10.23
CA LEU A 124 -8.04 2.11 10.20
C LEU A 124 -8.04 1.35 11.53
N HIS A 125 -8.02 2.05 12.67
CA HIS A 125 -8.06 1.41 13.99
C HIS A 125 -9.35 0.61 14.23
N VAL A 126 -10.51 1.14 13.82
CA VAL A 126 -11.80 0.42 13.94
C VAL A 126 -11.82 -0.79 13.00
N ALA A 127 -11.26 -0.67 11.80
CA ALA A 127 -11.19 -1.78 10.85
C ALA A 127 -10.32 -2.93 11.36
N THR A 128 -9.16 -2.64 11.95
CA THR A 128 -8.24 -3.68 12.44
C THR A 128 -8.80 -4.50 13.59
N GLN A 129 -9.86 -4.03 14.26
CA GLN A 129 -10.58 -4.82 15.26
C GLN A 129 -11.53 -5.86 14.66
N LYS A 130 -11.77 -5.80 13.35
CA LYS A 130 -12.77 -6.62 12.63
C LYS A 130 -12.15 -7.59 11.61
N ILE A 131 -10.85 -7.51 11.41
CA ILE A 131 -10.11 -8.40 10.50
C ILE A 131 -9.71 -9.69 11.20
N SER A 132 -9.41 -10.70 10.39
CA SER A 132 -8.96 -12.02 10.84
C SER A 132 -7.82 -12.59 10.01
N GLY A 133 -7.32 -11.87 9.00
CA GLY A 133 -6.22 -12.34 8.17
C GLY A 133 -4.85 -12.24 8.84
N ASP A 134 -3.95 -13.12 8.41
CA ASP A 134 -2.56 -13.18 8.87
C ASP A 134 -1.74 -11.99 8.32
N TRP A 135 -2.13 -11.49 7.14
CA TRP A 135 -1.57 -10.31 6.51
C TRP A 135 -2.61 -9.19 6.43
N ILE A 136 -2.13 -7.95 6.54
CA ILE A 136 -2.94 -6.75 6.47
C ILE A 136 -2.39 -5.84 5.39
N LEU A 137 -3.24 -5.46 4.44
CA LEU A 137 -2.97 -4.43 3.45
C LEU A 137 -3.84 -3.21 3.75
N PHE A 138 -3.21 -2.09 4.06
CA PHE A 138 -3.88 -0.79 4.07
C PHE A 138 -3.79 -0.16 2.68
N THR A 139 -4.92 0.27 2.13
CA THR A 139 -4.98 0.93 0.83
C THR A 139 -6.06 2.00 0.82
N ASP A 140 -5.91 3.00 -0.06
CA ASP A 140 -6.86 4.10 -0.20
C ASP A 140 -7.99 3.76 -1.18
N ALA A 141 -9.10 4.51 -1.11
CA ALA A 141 -10.30 4.28 -1.90
C ALA A 141 -10.16 4.68 -3.39
N ASP A 142 -9.01 5.18 -3.81
CA ASP A 142 -8.67 5.58 -5.18
C ASP A 142 -7.56 4.73 -5.81
N VAL A 143 -7.10 3.67 -5.13
CA VAL A 143 -6.00 2.82 -5.60
C VAL A 143 -6.50 1.74 -6.57
N HIS A 144 -5.81 1.63 -7.71
CA HIS A 144 -6.05 0.60 -8.71
C HIS A 144 -5.00 -0.51 -8.68
N PHE A 145 -5.46 -1.75 -8.68
CA PHE A 145 -4.62 -2.94 -8.56
C PHE A 145 -4.36 -3.58 -9.93
N GLN A 146 -3.11 -3.99 -10.16
CA GLN A 146 -2.81 -4.92 -11.25
C GLN A 146 -3.34 -6.31 -10.89
N PRO A 147 -3.86 -7.12 -11.83
CA PRO A 147 -4.62 -8.35 -11.53
C PRO A 147 -3.91 -9.36 -10.61
N ASP A 148 -2.59 -9.37 -10.61
CA ASP A 148 -1.78 -10.36 -9.89
C ASP A 148 -0.90 -9.78 -8.77
N VAL A 149 -1.13 -8.52 -8.40
CA VAL A 149 -0.25 -7.83 -7.45
C VAL A 149 -0.36 -8.42 -6.06
N LEU A 150 -1.56 -8.78 -5.57
CA LEU A 150 -1.71 -9.32 -4.21
C LEU A 150 -0.97 -10.66 -4.04
N ARG A 151 -1.14 -11.58 -5.00
CA ARG A 151 -0.47 -12.88 -4.97
C ARG A 151 1.05 -12.73 -5.04
N LYS A 152 1.57 -11.82 -5.89
CA LYS A 152 3.01 -11.56 -6.03
C LYS A 152 3.58 -10.95 -4.75
N THR A 153 2.91 -9.95 -4.21
CA THR A 153 3.33 -9.27 -2.98
C THR A 153 3.41 -10.25 -1.82
N ILE A 154 2.38 -11.08 -1.59
CA ILE A 154 2.41 -12.05 -0.49
C ILE A 154 3.42 -13.17 -0.75
N ALA A 155 3.50 -13.71 -1.98
CA ALA A 155 4.52 -14.71 -2.31
C ALA A 155 5.94 -14.18 -2.06
N LEU A 156 6.21 -12.93 -2.42
CA LEU A 156 7.48 -12.27 -2.15
C LEU A 156 7.75 -12.14 -0.64
N CYS A 157 6.77 -11.70 0.14
CA CYS A 157 6.91 -11.59 1.59
C CYS A 157 7.24 -12.95 2.22
N LEU A 158 6.57 -14.02 1.80
CA LEU A 158 6.82 -15.37 2.32
C LEU A 158 8.18 -15.92 1.90
N GLU A 159 8.55 -15.75 0.62
CA GLU A 159 9.83 -16.19 0.07
C GLU A 159 11.01 -15.50 0.76
N GLN A 160 10.90 -14.19 1.02
CA GLN A 160 11.93 -13.39 1.66
C GLN A 160 11.82 -13.33 3.18
N GLN A 161 10.83 -14.01 3.77
CA GLN A 161 10.55 -13.99 5.21
C GLN A 161 10.42 -12.56 5.77
N LEU A 162 9.72 -11.70 5.03
CA LEU A 162 9.44 -10.33 5.45
C LEU A 162 8.30 -10.32 6.46
N ASP A 163 8.38 -9.41 7.44
CA ASP A 163 7.27 -9.09 8.34
C ASP A 163 6.40 -7.94 7.81
N HIS A 164 6.95 -7.14 6.90
CA HIS A 164 6.32 -5.91 6.39
C HIS A 164 6.92 -5.50 5.05
N LEU A 165 6.07 -4.97 4.17
CA LEU A 165 6.46 -4.49 2.84
C LEU A 165 5.71 -3.18 2.52
N ILE A 166 6.46 -2.15 2.14
CA ILE A 166 5.92 -0.93 1.53
C ILE A 166 6.27 -0.98 0.05
N PRO A 167 5.29 -1.12 -0.86
CA PRO A 167 5.55 -0.99 -2.28
C PRO A 167 5.94 0.46 -2.59
N ASN A 168 7.08 0.65 -3.28
CA ASN A 168 7.52 1.95 -3.81
C ASN A 168 6.85 2.28 -5.14
#